data_AF-A0A014NQC3-F1
#
_entry.id   AF-A0A014NQC3-F1
#
_cell.length_a   1.000
_cell.length_b   1.000
_cell.length_c   1.000
_cell.angle_alpha   90.00
_cell.angle_beta   90.00
_cell.angle_gamma   90.00
#
_symmetry.space_group_name_H-M   'P 1'
#
loop_
_entity.id
_entity.type
_entity.pdbx_description
1 polymer ?
#
loop_
_entity_poly.entity_id
_entity_poly.type
_entity_poly.pdbx_seq_one_letter_code
_entity_poly.pdbx_strand_id
1 'polypeptide(L)'
;MGQILIAYHGCDVTVRDDLVAGRTSPQPSSNPYDWLSDGFYFFEGDSARALKLATASSSRPQHKLTRNPIATPAVVGAIIEIDRLFDLTTQSGIENFTLAAELMVKAYKVDGKEPPKNRPSFEGDTENLHRAFDREVCKMVHALRRHANVEAIALAAQISHSLALNVSGSSLLTTPQLKQLEEATMQIVQTAPFQASRGAFEQGQQVDPSSAIFDDTHLQLAVHDLSCIKGWFLLPGDKLLSASQFDVAQKAMVLAKSQRTAQKPRKRAS
;
A
#
# COMPACT_ATOMS: atom_id res chain seq x y z
N MET A 1 18.63 -1.12 8.70
CA MET A 1 18.98 0.23 8.20
C MET A 1 17.89 0.62 7.23
N GLY A 2 17.25 1.76 7.42
CA GLY A 2 16.13 2.19 6.57
C GLY A 2 16.57 2.41 5.13
N GLN A 3 15.66 2.14 4.19
CA GLN A 3 15.83 2.41 2.77
C GLN A 3 15.03 3.66 2.39
N ILE A 4 15.61 4.50 1.53
CA ILE A 4 14.93 5.63 0.92
C ILE A 4 14.47 5.22 -0.47
N LEU A 5 13.17 5.28 -0.73
CA LEU A 5 12.55 5.04 -2.01
C LEU A 5 12.05 6.36 -2.61
N ILE A 6 12.23 6.49 -3.93
CA ILE A 6 11.57 7.52 -4.72
C ILE A 6 10.40 6.87 -5.43
N ALA A 7 9.20 7.37 -5.18
CA ALA A 7 7.98 6.78 -5.72
C ALA A 7 7.01 7.86 -6.23
N TYR A 8 6.12 7.46 -7.14
CA TYR A 8 5.26 8.39 -7.87
C TYR A 8 3.80 7.98 -7.75
N HIS A 9 2.93 8.98 -7.55
CA HIS A 9 1.49 8.77 -7.45
C HIS A 9 0.77 9.52 -8.57
N GLY A 10 0.08 8.77 -9.44
CA GLY A 10 -0.77 9.33 -10.48
C GLY A 10 -2.09 9.82 -9.90
N CYS A 11 -2.37 11.11 -10.02
CA CYS A 11 -3.51 11.77 -9.37
C CYS A 11 -4.09 12.91 -10.22
N ASP A 12 -5.06 13.61 -9.65
CA ASP A 12 -5.54 14.88 -10.19
C ASP A 12 -4.56 16.01 -9.85
N VAL A 13 -4.41 16.99 -10.75
CA VAL A 13 -3.52 18.15 -10.55
C VAL A 13 -3.77 18.90 -9.25
N THR A 14 -5.03 18.96 -8.79
CA THR A 14 -5.38 19.60 -7.51
C THR A 14 -4.79 18.85 -6.32
N VAL A 15 -4.79 17.50 -6.38
CA VAL A 15 -4.20 16.64 -5.35
C VAL A 15 -2.69 16.78 -5.34
N ARG A 16 -2.04 16.78 -6.51
CA ARG A 16 -0.58 17.00 -6.62
C ARG A 16 -0.19 18.31 -5.94
N ASP A 17 -0.86 19.40 -6.31
CA ASP A 17 -0.53 20.73 -5.81
C ASP A 17 -0.81 20.88 -4.32
N ASP A 18 -1.90 20.30 -3.81
CA ASP A 18 -2.21 20.32 -2.38
C ASP A 18 -1.20 19.51 -1.55
N LEU A 19 -0.73 18.37 -2.05
CA LEU A 19 0.29 17.56 -1.36
C LEU A 19 1.64 18.28 -1.33
N VAL A 20 2.09 18.82 -2.47
CA VAL A 20 3.36 19.55 -2.56
C VAL A 20 3.34 20.81 -1.69
N ALA A 21 2.21 21.51 -1.63
CA ALA A 21 2.07 22.71 -0.82
C ALA A 21 1.74 22.44 0.67
N GLY A 22 1.63 21.17 1.08
CA GLY A 22 1.28 20.80 2.46
C GLY A 22 -0.13 21.21 2.89
N ARG A 23 -1.05 21.42 1.93
CA ARG A 23 -2.46 21.79 2.20
C ARG A 23 -3.34 20.59 2.51
N THR A 24 -2.88 19.38 2.18
CA THR A 24 -3.61 18.14 2.44
C THR A 24 -2.68 17.02 2.87
N SER A 25 -3.25 16.02 3.54
CA SER A 25 -2.56 14.79 3.91
C SER A 25 -3.01 13.64 3.00
N PRO A 26 -2.10 12.73 2.61
CA PRO A 26 -2.44 11.54 1.84
C PRO A 26 -3.50 10.71 2.58
N GLN A 27 -4.46 10.18 1.83
CA GLN A 27 -5.53 9.34 2.37
C GLN A 27 -5.35 7.90 1.90
N PRO A 28 -5.11 6.93 2.80
CA PRO A 28 -4.99 5.54 2.42
C PRO A 28 -6.27 5.05 1.74
N SER A 29 -6.08 4.16 0.79
CA SER A 29 -7.14 3.41 0.13
C SER A 29 -7.38 2.10 0.90
N SER A 30 -8.65 1.68 0.94
CA SER A 30 -9.08 0.39 1.49
C SER A 30 -10.08 -0.26 0.52
N ASN A 31 -9.91 0.01 -0.77
CA ASN A 31 -10.82 -0.46 -1.81
C ASN A 31 -10.68 -1.98 -1.98
N PRO A 32 -11.73 -2.69 -2.43
CA PRO A 32 -11.65 -4.13 -2.71
C PRO A 32 -10.61 -4.52 -3.77
N TYR A 33 -10.23 -3.58 -4.64
CA TYR A 33 -9.30 -3.80 -5.75
C TYR A 33 -7.83 -3.52 -5.38
N ASP A 34 -7.57 -3.08 -4.14
CA ASP A 34 -6.22 -2.80 -3.63
C ASP A 34 -5.50 -4.12 -3.29
N TRP A 35 -4.61 -4.59 -4.16
CA TRP A 35 -4.06 -5.95 -4.03
C TRP A 35 -2.99 -6.10 -2.95
N LEU A 36 -2.16 -5.08 -2.71
CA LEU A 36 -1.18 -5.04 -1.61
C LEU A 36 -1.75 -4.63 -0.24
N SER A 37 -3.04 -4.89 0.02
CA SER A 37 -3.74 -4.44 1.23
C SER A 37 -3.98 -2.92 1.32
N ASP A 38 -4.55 -2.44 2.41
CA ASP A 38 -4.94 -1.04 2.59
C ASP A 38 -3.69 -0.13 2.65
N GLY A 39 -3.66 0.97 1.91
CA GLY A 39 -2.50 1.87 1.90
C GLY A 39 -2.59 3.01 0.92
N PHE A 40 -1.57 3.87 0.91
CA PHE A 40 -1.37 4.88 -0.12
C PHE A 40 -0.43 4.32 -1.19
N TYR A 41 -0.93 4.25 -2.43
CA TYR A 41 -0.29 3.50 -3.52
C TYR A 41 0.63 4.37 -4.37
N PHE A 42 1.79 3.84 -4.72
CA PHE A 42 2.79 4.46 -5.58
C PHE A 42 3.31 3.47 -6.63
N PHE A 43 3.87 4.03 -7.70
CA PHE A 43 4.77 3.38 -8.63
C PHE A 43 6.20 3.69 -8.21
N GLU A 44 6.96 2.68 -7.80
CA GLU A 44 8.35 2.86 -7.35
C GLU A 44 9.25 3.13 -8.57
N GLY A 45 9.99 4.25 -8.55
CA GLY A 45 10.94 4.61 -9.61
C GLY A 45 10.33 5.03 -10.95
N ASP A 46 9.02 4.86 -11.18
CA ASP A 46 8.42 5.05 -12.51
C ASP A 46 7.29 6.11 -12.54
N SER A 47 7.67 7.35 -12.86
CA SER A 47 6.73 8.46 -13.02
C SER A 47 5.89 8.36 -14.29
N ALA A 48 6.40 7.73 -15.35
CA ALA A 48 5.69 7.57 -16.60
C ALA A 48 4.52 6.60 -16.42
N ARG A 49 4.72 5.51 -15.70
CA ARG A 49 3.65 4.56 -15.34
C ARG A 49 2.60 5.20 -14.45
N ALA A 50 3.00 6.04 -13.50
CA ALA A 50 2.06 6.82 -12.70
C ALA A 50 1.19 7.73 -13.57
N LEU A 51 1.79 8.42 -14.55
CA LEU A 51 1.06 9.26 -15.51
C LEU A 51 0.12 8.46 -16.41
N LYS A 52 0.55 7.28 -16.88
CA LYS A 52 -0.30 6.35 -17.65
C LYS A 52 -1.58 6.00 -16.88
N LEU A 53 -1.47 5.66 -15.58
CA LEU A 53 -2.65 5.41 -14.74
C LEU A 53 -3.56 6.64 -14.64
N ALA A 54 -2.99 7.82 -14.36
CA ALA A 54 -3.76 9.05 -14.22
C ALA A 54 -4.52 9.40 -15.50
N THR A 55 -3.84 9.27 -16.64
CA THR A 55 -4.40 9.51 -17.98
C THR A 55 -5.50 8.51 -18.33
N ALA A 56 -5.28 7.22 -18.07
CA ALA A 56 -6.29 6.18 -18.27
C ALA A 56 -7.52 6.41 -17.38
N SER A 57 -7.31 6.78 -16.12
CA SER A 57 -8.40 7.07 -15.18
C SER A 57 -9.22 8.31 -15.56
N SER A 58 -8.60 9.28 -16.23
CA SER A 58 -9.28 10.49 -16.71
C SER A 58 -10.03 10.25 -18.02
N SER A 59 -9.41 9.55 -18.97
CA SER A 59 -9.99 9.25 -20.29
C SER A 59 -11.05 8.14 -20.26
N ARG A 60 -11.00 7.25 -19.27
CA ARG A 60 -11.93 6.10 -19.10
C ARG A 60 -12.58 6.11 -17.72
N PRO A 61 -13.31 7.18 -17.34
CA PRO A 61 -13.82 7.36 -15.98
C PRO A 61 -14.79 6.25 -15.53
N GLN A 62 -15.43 5.57 -16.48
CA GLN A 62 -16.34 4.45 -16.26
C GLN A 62 -15.65 3.19 -15.71
N HIS A 63 -14.34 2.99 -15.98
CA HIS A 63 -13.59 1.84 -15.48
C HIS A 63 -13.19 1.97 -14.00
N LYS A 64 -13.33 3.16 -13.41
CA LYS A 64 -13.08 3.41 -11.98
C LYS A 64 -11.73 2.90 -11.46
N LEU A 65 -10.67 3.12 -12.25
CA LEU A 65 -9.29 2.67 -11.96
C LEU A 65 -8.69 3.27 -10.68
N THR A 66 -9.29 4.32 -10.13
CA THR A 66 -8.82 5.06 -8.96
C THR A 66 -10.01 5.39 -8.04
N ARG A 67 -9.74 5.58 -6.74
CA ARG A 67 -10.77 5.91 -5.73
C ARG A 67 -11.58 7.15 -6.07
N ASN A 68 -10.90 8.23 -6.46
CA ASN A 68 -11.50 9.50 -6.88
C ASN A 68 -11.33 9.66 -8.39
N PRO A 69 -12.24 10.35 -9.10
CA PRO A 69 -12.03 10.63 -10.52
C PRO A 69 -10.79 11.52 -10.69
N ILE A 70 -10.24 11.56 -11.91
CA ILE A 70 -9.14 12.45 -12.27
C ILE A 70 -9.65 13.34 -13.40
N ALA A 71 -9.80 14.63 -13.13
CA ALA A 71 -10.26 15.61 -14.12
C ALA A 71 -9.08 16.12 -14.97
N THR A 72 -7.93 16.37 -14.33
CA THR A 72 -6.70 16.76 -15.01
C THR A 72 -5.56 15.86 -14.53
N PRO A 73 -5.09 14.91 -15.36
CA PRO A 73 -4.00 14.00 -15.01
C PRO A 73 -2.74 14.74 -14.59
N ALA A 74 -2.17 14.32 -13.47
CA ALA A 74 -0.90 14.80 -12.96
C ALA A 74 -0.17 13.69 -12.19
N VAL A 75 1.10 13.93 -11.88
CA VAL A 75 1.90 13.03 -11.04
C VAL A 75 2.53 13.84 -9.92
N VAL A 76 2.52 13.30 -8.71
CA VAL A 76 3.31 13.79 -7.60
C VAL A 76 4.40 12.79 -7.26
N GLY A 77 5.63 13.27 -7.03
CA GLY A 77 6.72 12.46 -6.50
C GLY A 77 6.71 12.48 -4.97
N ALA A 78 7.17 11.39 -4.36
CA ALA A 78 7.33 11.26 -2.91
C ALA A 78 8.69 10.68 -2.55
N ILE A 79 9.26 11.17 -1.45
CA ILE A 79 10.42 10.58 -0.78
C ILE A 79 9.89 9.76 0.38
N ILE A 80 10.20 8.46 0.38
CA ILE A 80 9.65 7.51 1.34
C ILE A 80 10.80 6.80 2.05
N GLU A 81 10.86 6.90 3.38
CA GLU A 81 11.84 6.19 4.21
C GLU A 81 11.15 5.01 4.91
N ILE A 82 11.61 3.80 4.63
CA ILE A 82 11.02 2.55 5.12
C ILE A 82 12.08 1.70 5.80
N ASP A 83 11.79 1.22 7.00
CA ASP A 83 12.61 0.21 7.68
C ASP A 83 12.06 -1.20 7.49
N ARG A 84 10.73 -1.34 7.47
CA ARG A 84 10.03 -2.63 7.50
C ARG A 84 9.15 -2.77 6.28
N LEU A 85 9.71 -3.32 5.21
CA LEU A 85 9.00 -3.57 3.96
C LEU A 85 8.55 -5.04 3.87
N PHE A 86 7.27 -5.26 3.57
CA PHE A 86 6.79 -6.54 3.08
C PHE A 86 7.04 -6.63 1.59
N ASP A 87 8.07 -7.37 1.17
CA ASP A 87 8.55 -7.31 -0.20
C ASP A 87 8.38 -8.62 -0.97
N LEU A 88 7.33 -8.68 -1.78
CA LEU A 88 7.01 -9.84 -2.62
C LEU A 88 8.01 -10.08 -3.75
N THR A 89 9.02 -9.22 -3.93
CA THR A 89 10.14 -9.46 -4.86
C THR A 89 11.30 -10.23 -4.21
N THR A 90 11.20 -10.54 -2.92
CA THR A 90 12.21 -11.31 -2.17
C THR A 90 11.68 -12.67 -1.74
N GLN A 91 12.57 -13.63 -1.52
CA GLN A 91 12.18 -14.96 -1.03
C GLN A 91 11.50 -14.88 0.34
N SER A 92 12.01 -14.06 1.25
CA SER A 92 11.40 -13.89 2.57
C SER A 92 9.97 -13.32 2.49
N GLY A 93 9.71 -12.36 1.60
CA GLY A 93 8.35 -11.86 1.39
C GLY A 93 7.43 -12.93 0.79
N ILE A 94 7.93 -13.70 -0.18
CA ILE A 94 7.17 -14.81 -0.79
C ILE A 94 6.85 -15.90 0.25
N GLU A 95 7.78 -16.23 1.15
CA GLU A 95 7.56 -17.18 2.25
C GLU A 95 6.48 -16.68 3.22
N ASN A 96 6.53 -15.40 3.62
CA ASN A 96 5.50 -14.79 4.46
C ASN A 96 4.12 -14.87 3.79
N PHE A 97 4.05 -14.55 2.50
CA PHE A 97 2.81 -14.65 1.72
C PHE A 97 2.30 -16.08 1.62
N THR A 98 3.17 -17.04 1.34
CA THR A 98 2.83 -18.46 1.18
C THR A 98 2.24 -19.03 2.45
N LEU A 99 2.91 -18.80 3.60
CA LEU A 99 2.40 -19.24 4.90
C LEU A 99 1.02 -18.63 5.21
N ALA A 100 0.86 -17.34 4.97
CA ALA A 100 -0.42 -16.65 5.18
C ALA A 100 -1.52 -17.18 4.25
N ALA A 101 -1.19 -17.48 2.99
CA ALA A 101 -2.12 -18.05 2.02
C ALA A 101 -2.60 -19.43 2.45
N GLU A 102 -1.70 -20.31 2.88
CA GLU A 102 -2.06 -21.64 3.38
C GLU A 102 -2.99 -21.57 4.60
N LEU A 103 -2.67 -20.70 5.56
CA LEU A 103 -3.49 -20.48 6.75
C LEU A 103 -4.87 -19.92 6.39
N MET A 104 -4.92 -18.93 5.49
CA MET A 104 -6.17 -18.37 5.01
C MET A 104 -7.04 -19.44 4.33
N VAL A 105 -6.49 -20.22 3.40
CA VAL A 105 -7.24 -21.28 2.71
C VAL A 105 -7.78 -22.32 3.70
N LYS A 106 -6.97 -22.73 4.69
CA LYS A 106 -7.41 -23.63 5.75
C LYS A 106 -8.56 -23.04 6.56
N ALA A 107 -8.49 -21.76 6.93
CA ALA A 107 -9.55 -21.07 7.68
C ALA A 107 -10.87 -21.01 6.89
N TYR A 108 -10.82 -20.68 5.60
CA TYR A 108 -12.00 -20.69 4.73
C TYR A 108 -12.66 -22.08 4.66
N LYS A 109 -11.85 -23.13 4.54
CA LYS A 109 -12.33 -24.52 4.53
C LYS A 109 -13.03 -24.91 5.84
N VAL A 110 -12.48 -24.51 6.99
CA VAL A 110 -13.11 -24.74 8.32
C VAL A 110 -14.47 -24.05 8.41
N ASP A 111 -14.58 -22.85 7.87
CA ASP A 111 -15.82 -22.06 7.82
C ASP A 111 -16.84 -22.57 6.78
N GLY A 112 -16.51 -23.60 5.99
CA GLY A 112 -17.35 -24.08 4.89
C GLY A 112 -17.52 -23.06 3.75
N LYS A 113 -16.54 -22.15 3.59
CA LYS A 113 -16.54 -21.08 2.56
C LYS A 113 -15.43 -21.31 1.55
N GLU A 114 -15.61 -20.76 0.34
CA GLU A 114 -14.57 -20.72 -0.68
C GLU A 114 -13.71 -19.46 -0.54
N PRO A 115 -12.37 -19.56 -0.64
CA PRO A 115 -11.50 -18.40 -0.71
C PRO A 115 -11.85 -17.47 -1.89
N PRO A 116 -11.58 -16.16 -1.78
CA PRO A 116 -11.66 -15.26 -2.93
C PRO A 116 -10.74 -15.73 -4.06
N LYS A 117 -11.00 -15.27 -5.29
CA LYS A 117 -10.19 -15.61 -6.46
C LYS A 117 -9.77 -14.34 -7.19
N ASN A 118 -8.55 -14.34 -7.71
CA ASN A 118 -8.11 -13.33 -8.67
C ASN A 118 -8.94 -13.48 -9.95
N ARG A 119 -9.44 -12.38 -10.48
CA ARG A 119 -10.34 -12.37 -11.64
C ARG A 119 -10.19 -11.11 -12.48
N PRO A 120 -10.67 -11.13 -13.72
CA PRO A 120 -10.81 -9.92 -14.53
C PRO A 120 -11.67 -8.87 -13.82
N SER A 121 -11.29 -7.60 -13.91
CA SER A 121 -12.06 -6.46 -13.41
C SER A 121 -13.19 -6.04 -14.34
N PHE A 122 -13.05 -6.30 -15.64
CA PHE A 122 -14.03 -6.03 -16.68
C PHE A 122 -13.90 -7.03 -17.84
N GLU A 123 -14.88 -7.09 -18.74
CA GLU A 123 -14.84 -7.95 -19.92
C GLU A 123 -13.66 -7.57 -20.83
N GLY A 124 -12.77 -8.51 -21.10
CA GLY A 124 -11.52 -8.27 -21.84
C GLY A 124 -10.29 -7.91 -20.97
N ASP A 125 -10.43 -7.87 -19.64
CA ASP A 125 -9.26 -7.75 -18.74
C ASP A 125 -8.52 -9.09 -18.65
N THR A 126 -7.44 -9.21 -19.43
CA THR A 126 -6.54 -10.37 -19.42
C THR A 126 -5.49 -10.31 -18.31
N GLU A 127 -5.43 -9.22 -17.55
CA GLU A 127 -4.38 -8.89 -16.59
C GLU A 127 -4.79 -9.23 -15.14
N ASN A 128 -6.05 -9.65 -14.95
CA ASN A 128 -6.65 -9.94 -13.65
C ASN A 128 -6.41 -8.79 -12.65
N LEU A 129 -6.77 -7.57 -13.04
CA LEU A 129 -6.54 -6.38 -12.21
C LEU A 129 -7.23 -6.47 -10.83
N HIS A 130 -8.26 -7.32 -10.69
CA HIS A 130 -8.91 -7.59 -9.42
C HIS A 130 -8.28 -8.81 -8.74
N ARG A 131 -7.26 -8.54 -7.92
CA ARG A 131 -6.53 -9.56 -7.17
C ARG A 131 -7.08 -9.76 -5.76
N ALA A 132 -8.33 -10.21 -5.68
CA ALA A 132 -9.04 -10.37 -4.40
C ALA A 132 -8.40 -11.44 -3.50
N PHE A 133 -7.81 -12.49 -4.06
CA PHE A 133 -7.08 -13.48 -3.27
C PHE A 133 -5.83 -12.85 -2.68
N ASP A 134 -5.01 -12.22 -3.53
CA ASP A 134 -3.73 -11.63 -3.11
C ASP A 134 -3.94 -10.56 -2.04
N ARG A 135 -5.00 -9.75 -2.18
CA ARG A 135 -5.43 -8.78 -1.17
C ARG A 135 -5.67 -9.40 0.20
N GLU A 136 -6.49 -10.44 0.26
CA GLU A 136 -6.84 -11.08 1.54
C GLU A 136 -5.65 -11.81 2.15
N VAL A 137 -4.76 -12.39 1.34
CA VAL A 137 -3.49 -12.94 1.83
C VAL A 137 -2.59 -11.84 2.38
N CYS A 138 -2.41 -10.70 1.70
CA CYS A 138 -1.63 -9.58 2.24
C CYS A 138 -2.19 -9.11 3.59
N LYS A 139 -3.53 -8.98 3.70
CA LYS A 139 -4.18 -8.65 4.98
C LYS A 139 -3.88 -9.69 6.06
N MET A 140 -3.87 -10.97 5.72
CA MET A 140 -3.50 -12.05 6.63
C MET A 140 -2.04 -11.94 7.08
N VAL A 141 -1.10 -11.65 6.18
CA VAL A 141 0.32 -11.39 6.53
C VAL A 141 0.40 -10.28 7.58
N HIS A 142 -0.27 -9.14 7.35
CA HIS A 142 -0.26 -8.04 8.30
C HIS A 142 -0.93 -8.40 9.63
N ALA A 143 -2.01 -9.19 9.61
CA ALA A 143 -2.70 -9.64 10.82
C ALA A 143 -1.81 -10.57 11.67
N LEU A 144 -1.21 -11.59 11.04
CA LEU A 144 -0.29 -12.53 11.70
C LEU A 144 0.92 -11.80 12.30
N ARG A 145 1.49 -10.85 11.56
CA ARG A 145 2.63 -10.08 12.05
C ARG A 145 2.28 -9.17 13.23
N ARG A 146 1.12 -8.52 13.20
CA ARG A 146 0.61 -7.75 14.36
C ARG A 146 0.38 -8.65 15.58
N HIS A 147 -0.19 -9.83 15.38
CA HIS A 147 -0.41 -10.79 16.46
C HIS A 147 0.92 -11.20 17.12
N ALA A 148 1.88 -11.64 16.31
CA ALA A 148 3.21 -12.02 16.79
C ALA A 148 3.91 -10.87 17.55
N ASN A 149 3.70 -9.62 17.14
CA ASN A 149 4.25 -8.46 17.83
C ASN A 149 3.61 -8.22 19.20
N VAL A 150 2.28 -8.36 19.30
CA VAL A 150 1.57 -8.26 20.59
C VAL A 150 2.06 -9.35 21.55
N GLU A 151 2.22 -10.58 21.08
CA GLU A 151 2.76 -11.68 21.88
C GLU A 151 4.20 -11.41 22.34
N ALA A 152 5.06 -10.91 21.45
CA ALA A 152 6.44 -10.56 21.78
C ALA A 152 6.52 -9.45 22.84
N ILE A 153 5.69 -8.42 22.73
CA ILE A 153 5.60 -7.33 23.71
C ILE A 153 5.11 -7.87 25.07
N ALA A 154 4.09 -8.72 25.06
CA ALA A 154 3.56 -9.32 26.29
C ALA A 154 4.61 -10.18 27.00
N LEU A 155 5.37 -11.00 26.26
CA LEU A 155 6.46 -11.80 26.80
C LEU A 155 7.58 -10.93 27.39
N ALA A 156 8.00 -9.88 26.67
CA ALA A 156 9.02 -8.95 27.15
C ALA A 156 8.59 -8.21 28.42
N ALA A 157 7.29 -7.86 28.54
CA ALA A 157 6.74 -7.25 29.73
C ALA A 157 6.76 -8.22 30.94
N GLN A 158 6.46 -9.50 30.73
CA GLN A 158 6.56 -10.53 31.76
C GLN A 158 8.01 -10.72 32.25
N ILE A 159 8.97 -10.75 31.33
CA ILE A 159 10.40 -10.83 31.65
C ILE A 159 10.84 -9.58 32.42
N SER A 160 10.45 -8.39 31.97
CA SER A 160 10.81 -7.14 32.65
C SER A 160 10.28 -7.09 34.09
N HIS A 161 9.06 -7.60 34.31
CA HIS A 161 8.47 -7.72 35.63
C HIS A 161 9.19 -8.74 36.51
N SER A 162 9.53 -9.93 35.99
CA SER A 162 10.24 -10.97 36.76
C SER A 162 11.65 -10.54 37.16
N LEU A 163 12.27 -9.66 36.37
CA LEU A 163 13.57 -9.04 36.65
C LEU A 163 13.49 -7.80 37.54
N ALA A 164 12.30 -7.41 38.00
CA ALA A 164 12.07 -6.22 38.83
C ALA A 164 12.63 -4.91 38.25
N LEU A 165 12.74 -4.79 36.92
CA LEU A 165 13.31 -3.61 36.25
C LEU A 165 12.50 -2.32 36.47
N ASN A 166 11.23 -2.47 36.83
CA ASN A 166 10.29 -1.36 37.03
C ASN A 166 10.26 -0.86 38.49
N VAL A 167 11.08 -1.44 39.37
CA VAL A 167 11.17 -1.07 40.78
C VAL A 167 12.42 -0.21 40.98
N SER A 168 12.26 0.92 41.67
CA SER A 168 13.35 1.84 42.00
C SER A 168 14.40 1.16 42.89
N GLY A 169 15.41 0.57 42.26
CA GLY A 169 16.50 -0.16 42.92
C GLY A 169 17.11 -1.31 42.10
N SER A 170 17.26 -1.15 40.78
CA SER A 170 17.79 -2.21 39.90
C SER A 170 19.12 -2.76 40.42
N SER A 171 19.11 -4.03 40.86
CA SER A 171 20.32 -4.83 41.04
C SER A 171 20.93 -5.11 39.67
N LEU A 172 22.26 -5.15 39.59
CA LEU A 172 22.97 -5.55 38.36
C LEU A 172 22.42 -6.89 37.86
N LEU A 173 21.90 -6.91 36.62
CA LEU A 173 21.42 -8.13 35.98
C LEU A 173 22.58 -9.09 35.73
N THR A 174 22.33 -10.38 35.89
CA THR A 174 23.27 -11.42 35.47
C THR A 174 23.32 -11.52 33.95
N THR A 175 24.42 -12.04 33.40
CA THR A 175 24.57 -12.25 31.95
C THR A 175 23.41 -13.06 31.33
N PRO A 176 22.90 -14.15 31.93
CA PRO A 176 21.73 -14.86 31.39
C PRO A 176 20.46 -14.00 31.34
N GLN A 177 20.22 -13.16 32.36
CA GLN A 177 19.05 -12.28 32.40
C GLN A 177 19.13 -11.17 31.35
N LEU A 178 20.33 -10.62 31.11
CA LEU A 178 20.56 -9.67 30.01
C LEU A 178 20.26 -10.30 28.65
N LYS A 179 20.80 -11.51 28.40
CA LYS A 179 20.55 -12.24 27.15
C LYS A 179 19.05 -12.51 26.93
N GLN A 180 18.33 -12.90 27.98
CA GLN A 180 16.89 -13.14 27.90
C GLN A 180 16.12 -11.87 27.54
N LEU A 181 16.51 -10.72 28.10
CA LEU A 181 15.92 -9.42 27.78
C LEU A 181 16.25 -8.99 26.34
N GLU A 182 17.48 -9.23 25.88
CA GLU A 182 17.91 -8.97 24.50
C GLU A 182 17.10 -9.80 23.51
N GLU A 183 16.95 -11.11 23.73
CA GLU A 183 16.16 -12.01 22.88
C GLU A 183 14.70 -11.55 22.78
N ALA A 184 14.08 -11.19 23.91
CA ALA A 184 12.71 -10.69 23.93
C ALA A 184 12.56 -9.35 23.18
N THR A 185 13.52 -8.44 23.36
CA THR A 185 13.54 -7.14 22.66
C THR A 185 13.73 -7.33 21.15
N MET A 186 14.63 -8.24 20.75
CA MET A 186 14.84 -8.59 19.35
C MET A 186 13.58 -9.15 18.71
N GLN A 187 12.81 -9.98 19.43
CA GLN A 187 11.55 -10.50 18.92
C GLN A 187 10.53 -9.39 18.66
N ILE A 188 10.45 -8.37 19.54
CA ILE A 188 9.59 -7.20 19.30
C ILE A 188 9.99 -6.49 18.00
N VAL A 189 11.29 -6.25 17.80
CA VAL A 189 11.80 -5.58 16.59
C VAL A 189 11.53 -6.42 15.33
N GLN A 190 11.78 -7.73 15.39
CA GLN A 190 11.62 -8.65 14.27
C GLN A 190 10.15 -8.88 13.87
N THR A 191 9.21 -8.69 14.79
CA THR A 191 7.77 -8.85 14.55
C THR A 191 7.05 -7.53 14.31
N ALA A 192 7.74 -6.39 14.46
CA ALA A 192 7.13 -5.07 14.30
C ALA A 192 6.37 -4.95 12.96
N PRO A 193 5.21 -4.25 12.95
CA PRO A 193 4.36 -4.14 11.77
C PRO A 193 5.11 -3.60 10.56
N PHE A 194 4.84 -4.17 9.38
CA PHE A 194 5.33 -3.62 8.12
C PHE A 194 4.77 -2.22 7.89
N GLN A 195 5.64 -1.32 7.44
CA GLN A 195 5.30 0.07 7.12
C GLN A 195 4.78 0.23 5.69
N ALA A 196 5.22 -0.65 4.80
CA ALA A 196 4.78 -0.70 3.41
C ALA A 196 4.80 -2.14 2.90
N SER A 197 4.12 -2.36 1.77
CA SER A 197 4.17 -3.58 0.97
C SER A 197 4.61 -3.24 -0.45
N ARG A 198 5.45 -4.08 -1.04
CA ARG A 198 5.94 -3.95 -2.40
C ARG A 198 5.69 -5.23 -3.17
N GLY A 199 5.30 -5.10 -4.43
CA GLY A 199 5.21 -6.22 -5.35
C GLY A 199 5.45 -5.81 -6.79
N ALA A 200 6.03 -6.74 -7.56
CA ALA A 200 6.06 -6.62 -9.01
C ALA A 200 4.67 -6.91 -9.57
N PHE A 201 4.25 -6.10 -10.54
CA PHE A 201 2.97 -6.24 -11.21
C PHE A 201 3.22 -6.29 -12.72
N GLU A 202 3.13 -7.49 -13.27
CA GLU A 202 3.16 -7.70 -14.72
C GLU A 202 1.86 -7.20 -15.32
N GLN A 203 1.97 -6.24 -16.23
CA GLN A 203 0.82 -5.57 -16.84
C GLN A 203 1.17 -5.09 -18.24
N GLY A 204 0.17 -5.01 -19.09
CA GLY A 204 0.25 -4.49 -20.44
C GLY A 204 0.15 -5.62 -21.46
N GLN A 205 0.65 -5.34 -22.65
CA GLN A 205 0.85 -6.35 -23.68
C GLN A 205 2.29 -6.84 -23.64
N GLN A 206 2.49 -8.09 -24.06
CA GLN A 206 3.86 -8.56 -24.34
C GLN A 206 4.46 -7.64 -25.41
N VAL A 207 5.71 -7.21 -25.20
CA VAL A 207 6.39 -6.32 -26.16
C VAL A 207 6.63 -6.99 -27.53
N ASP A 208 6.56 -8.33 -27.56
CA ASP A 208 6.56 -9.20 -28.73
C ASP A 208 5.85 -10.52 -28.35
N PRO A 209 5.17 -11.24 -29.25
CA PRO A 209 4.51 -12.52 -28.93
C PRO A 209 5.40 -13.58 -28.29
N SER A 210 6.72 -13.50 -28.46
CA SER A 210 7.71 -14.40 -27.84
C SER A 210 8.31 -13.86 -26.53
N SER A 211 7.98 -12.63 -26.13
CA SER A 211 8.59 -11.95 -24.99
C SER A 211 7.89 -12.27 -23.67
N ALA A 212 8.68 -12.43 -22.60
CA ALA A 212 8.17 -12.45 -21.23
C ALA A 212 8.10 -11.04 -20.60
N ILE A 213 8.47 -10.00 -21.34
CA ILE A 213 8.39 -8.60 -20.87
C ILE A 213 7.08 -7.97 -21.36
N PHE A 214 6.39 -7.31 -20.44
CA PHE A 214 5.16 -6.55 -20.72
C PHE A 214 5.42 -5.04 -20.62
N ASP A 215 4.73 -4.26 -21.45
CA ASP A 215 5.00 -2.83 -21.69
C ASP A 215 4.50 -1.87 -20.59
N ASP A 216 3.73 -2.38 -19.63
CA ASP A 216 3.25 -1.67 -18.44
C ASP A 216 3.69 -2.34 -17.12
N THR A 217 4.62 -3.30 -17.16
CA THR A 217 5.20 -3.92 -15.96
C THR A 217 5.84 -2.89 -15.05
N HIS A 218 5.58 -2.98 -13.75
CA HIS A 218 6.07 -2.01 -12.77
C HIS A 218 6.20 -2.60 -11.37
N LEU A 219 6.93 -1.89 -10.50
CA LEU A 219 6.90 -2.11 -9.07
C LEU A 219 5.82 -1.23 -8.44
N GLN A 220 4.91 -1.86 -7.70
CA GLN A 220 3.88 -1.16 -6.96
C GLN A 220 4.21 -1.19 -5.46
N LEU A 221 4.04 -0.04 -4.81
CA LEU A 221 4.29 0.16 -3.39
C LEU A 221 3.02 0.66 -2.71
N ALA A 222 2.55 -0.04 -1.67
CA ALA A 222 1.47 0.40 -0.80
C ALA A 222 2.05 0.81 0.55
N VAL A 223 2.00 2.10 0.88
CA VAL A 223 2.45 2.63 2.18
C VAL A 223 1.30 2.56 3.18
N HIS A 224 1.51 1.83 4.29
CA HIS A 224 0.55 1.64 5.37
C HIS A 224 0.77 2.64 6.51
N ASP A 225 2.04 2.94 6.81
CA ASP A 225 2.47 3.95 7.76
C ASP A 225 2.84 5.23 7.03
N LEU A 226 1.94 6.22 7.05
CA LEU A 226 2.14 7.48 6.34
C LEU A 226 3.28 8.33 6.90
N SER A 227 3.79 8.04 8.11
CA SER A 227 4.97 8.73 8.66
C SER A 227 6.26 8.39 7.88
N CYS A 228 6.23 7.35 7.04
CA CYS A 228 7.30 7.02 6.12
C CYS A 228 7.44 8.05 4.99
N ILE A 229 6.39 8.81 4.66
CA ILE A 229 6.45 9.83 3.60
C ILE A 229 7.12 11.07 4.16
N LYS A 230 8.34 11.37 3.70
CA LYS A 230 9.17 12.47 4.21
C LYS A 230 8.98 13.77 3.44
N GLY A 231 8.44 13.70 2.24
CA GLY A 231 8.14 14.89 1.45
C GLY A 231 7.52 14.56 0.10
N TRP A 232 6.93 15.59 -0.49
CA TRP A 232 6.32 15.56 -1.81
C TRP A 232 7.06 16.53 -2.73
N PHE A 233 7.18 16.19 -4.02
CA PHE A 233 7.85 17.04 -4.99
C PHE A 233 7.16 16.98 -6.36
N LEU A 234 7.38 18.05 -7.13
CA LEU A 234 6.96 18.13 -8.54
C LEU A 234 7.99 17.44 -9.43
N LEU A 235 7.51 16.83 -10.52
CA LEU A 235 8.41 16.31 -11.54
C LEU A 235 9.24 17.43 -12.19
N PRO A 236 10.42 17.13 -12.76
CA PRO A 236 11.19 18.12 -13.50
C PRO A 236 10.35 18.82 -14.57
N GLY A 237 10.28 20.15 -14.51
CA GLY A 237 9.52 20.99 -15.45
C GLY A 237 8.08 21.31 -15.01
N ASP A 238 7.51 20.57 -14.06
CA ASP A 238 6.20 20.89 -13.50
C ASP A 238 6.26 22.15 -12.62
N LYS A 239 5.13 22.87 -12.57
CA LYS A 239 4.92 24.02 -11.69
C LYS A 239 3.59 23.86 -10.95
N LEU A 240 3.54 24.43 -9.75
CA LEU A 240 2.26 24.65 -9.07
C LEU A 240 1.41 25.58 -9.92
N LEU A 241 0.10 25.31 -9.93
CA LEU A 241 -0.90 26.16 -10.52
C LEU A 241 -0.93 27.52 -9.80
N SER A 242 -1.20 28.59 -10.55
CA SER A 242 -1.60 29.85 -9.95
C SER A 242 -2.94 29.68 -9.22
N ALA A 243 -3.29 30.60 -8.32
CA ALA A 243 -4.57 30.55 -7.61
C ALA A 243 -5.78 30.45 -8.57
N SER A 244 -5.77 31.23 -9.66
CA SER A 244 -6.84 31.19 -10.66
C SER A 244 -6.89 29.87 -11.43
N GLN A 245 -5.74 29.30 -11.77
CA GLN A 245 -5.66 27.98 -12.42
C GLN A 245 -6.13 26.87 -11.47
N PHE A 246 -5.76 26.96 -10.20
CA PHE A 246 -6.17 26.00 -9.17
C PHE A 246 -7.69 26.02 -8.96
N ASP A 247 -8.31 27.21 -8.90
CA ASP A 247 -9.77 27.34 -8.79
C ASP A 247 -10.50 26.70 -9.98
N VAL A 248 -9.96 26.86 -11.20
CA VAL A 248 -10.51 26.22 -12.40
C VAL A 248 -10.37 24.70 -12.31
N ALA A 249 -9.20 24.20 -11.93
CA ALA A 249 -8.97 22.76 -11.76
C ALA A 249 -9.87 22.15 -10.68
N GLN A 250 -10.07 22.86 -9.57
CA GLN A 250 -10.95 22.42 -8.49
C GLN A 250 -12.41 22.32 -8.96
N LYS A 251 -12.90 23.29 -9.74
CA LYS A 251 -14.24 23.23 -10.35
C LYS A 251 -14.39 22.03 -11.29
N ALA A 252 -13.38 21.76 -12.12
CA ALA A 252 -13.36 20.58 -12.99
C ALA A 252 -13.40 19.27 -12.19
N MET A 253 -12.64 19.19 -11.10
CA MET A 253 -12.62 18.04 -10.21
C MET A 253 -13.97 17.82 -9.49
N VAL A 254 -14.63 18.90 -9.04
CA VAL A 254 -15.98 18.84 -8.45
C VAL A 254 -16.99 18.32 -9.48
N LEU A 255 -16.94 18.80 -10.72
CA LEU A 255 -17.81 18.31 -11.80
C LEU A 255 -17.59 16.81 -12.06
N ALA A 256 -16.34 16.37 -12.15
CA ALA A 256 -16.00 14.96 -12.35
C ALA A 256 -16.52 14.05 -11.22
N LYS A 257 -16.43 14.51 -9.95
CA LYS A 257 -17.01 13.79 -8.80
C LYS A 257 -18.53 13.68 -8.89
N SER A 258 -19.21 14.75 -9.27
CA SER A 258 -20.67 14.76 -9.45
C SER A 258 -21.11 13.80 -10.55
N GLN A 259 -20.44 13.81 -11.71
CA GLN A 259 -20.72 12.90 -12.82
C GLN A 259 -20.52 11.43 -12.42
N ARG A 260 -19.40 11.10 -11.74
CA ARG A 260 -19.14 9.73 -11.27
C ARG A 260 -20.20 9.25 -10.27
N THR A 261 -20.72 10.15 -9.43
CA THR A 261 -21.76 9.82 -8.45
C THR A 261 -23.11 9.59 -9.13
N ALA A 262 -23.46 10.43 -10.12
CA ALA A 262 -24.69 10.27 -10.91
C ALA A 262 -24.72 8.96 -11.72
N GLN A 263 -23.56 8.48 -12.16
CA GLN A 263 -23.41 7.20 -12.89
C GLN A 263 -23.52 5.95 -11.99
N LYS A 264 -23.58 6.07 -10.66
CA LYS A 264 -23.80 4.89 -9.80
C LYS A 264 -25.23 4.41 -10.01
N PRO A 265 -25.48 3.14 -10.41
CA PRO A 265 -26.84 2.62 -10.48
C PRO A 265 -27.48 2.77 -9.10
N ARG A 266 -28.59 3.50 -9.03
CA ARG A 266 -29.39 3.61 -7.81
C ARG A 266 -29.95 2.22 -7.52
N LYS A 267 -29.30 1.46 -6.63
CA LYS A 267 -29.96 0.32 -6.01
C LYS A 267 -31.17 0.87 -5.25
N ARG A 268 -32.39 0.66 -5.76
CA ARG A 268 -33.58 0.78 -4.92
C ARG A 268 -33.40 -0.29 -3.82
N ALA A 269 -33.41 0.14 -2.56
CA ALA A 269 -33.54 -0.80 -1.46
C ALA A 269 -34.87 -1.55 -1.67
N SER A 270 -34.78 -2.84 -1.92
CA SER A 270 -35.89 -3.79 -1.89
C SER A 270 -35.91 -4.48 -0.54
#